data_AF-A0A3G4W8D3-F1
#
_entry.id   AF-A0A3G4W8D3-F1
#
_cell.length_a   1.000
_cell.length_b   1.000
_cell.length_c   1.000
_cell.angle_alpha   90.00
_cell.angle_beta   90.00
_cell.angle_gamma   90.00
#
_symmetry.space_group_name_H-M   'P 1'
#
loop_
_entity.id
_entity.type
_entity.pdbx_description
1 polymer ?
#
loop_
_entity_poly.entity_id
_entity_poly.type
_entity_poly.pdbx_seq_one_letter_code
_entity_poly.pdbx_strand_id
1 'polypeptide(L)'
;MAGRERSAASLVVRPAGGGRLEGPLPDPYATGDHITELRLDGRPYRQAARLLAALNVPHGEEFAAELDDSTASLALSRATQPAAPDPDPPHTWGWEQRVVDGHPYHPNCRSRPGFSVAEQLAYAPEHRPVVELGLVAVRPGECLVTDGWPQELRGAGRILIPVHPWQAAHVLKGEGLQHSGFAAHPLMSLRTLAPVAGGAHVKTALSTRLTSSVRDISVYSVETAAAVSAFAEALAARLDGRLHITRTLGAATAHSPDLAAVLREPPERYADTAAGERVVPVAALTATGLARSAAWRAEFARLALTVCLRVLDLGVALEAHGQNLLVVLSPAGAPLRLVYRDLADIRISPARLARHGLPVPPVSGRLITDDVSVLRRKLFGSLVAGALGATAGSAAALAEDLGAAAAGLAPTADSGALLTEPLPTKALTLMRLSPGVPGDQWAELPNPLAGG
;
A
#
# COMPACT_ATOMS: atom_id res chain seq x y z
N MET A 1 26.43 6.32 10.65
CA MET A 1 26.79 5.04 11.30
C MET A 1 28.30 5.03 11.48
N ALA A 2 28.81 4.73 12.68
CA ALA A 2 30.24 4.75 12.99
C ALA A 2 30.92 3.38 12.79
N GLY A 3 30.15 2.27 12.86
CA GLY A 3 30.68 0.94 12.58
C GLY A 3 29.60 -0.15 12.58
N ARG A 4 29.90 -1.27 11.93
CA ARG A 4 29.05 -2.47 11.86
C ARG A 4 29.92 -3.71 11.95
N GLU A 5 29.62 -4.62 12.87
CA GLU A 5 30.30 -5.90 13.05
C GLU A 5 29.27 -7.03 12.96
N ARG A 6 29.51 -8.01 12.11
CA ARG A 6 28.63 -9.16 11.90
C ARG A 6 29.36 -10.43 12.34
N SER A 7 28.70 -11.24 13.16
CA SER A 7 29.13 -12.60 13.49
C SER A 7 28.17 -13.63 12.87
N ALA A 8 28.42 -14.92 13.10
CA ALA A 8 27.52 -15.99 12.63
C ALA A 8 26.11 -15.92 13.26
N ALA A 9 25.98 -15.33 14.46
CA ALA A 9 24.72 -15.32 15.21
C ALA A 9 24.20 -13.91 15.55
N SER A 10 25.05 -12.89 15.47
CA SER A 10 24.72 -11.55 15.96
C SER A 10 25.17 -10.43 15.02
N LEU A 11 24.48 -9.30 15.15
CA LEU A 11 24.83 -8.04 14.53
C LEU A 11 25.08 -7.00 15.62
N VAL A 12 26.20 -6.30 15.51
CA VAL A 12 26.53 -5.14 16.32
C VAL A 12 26.58 -3.90 15.43
N VAL A 13 25.84 -2.87 15.80
CA VAL A 13 25.82 -1.56 15.15
C VAL A 13 26.28 -0.51 16.14
N ARG A 14 27.20 0.36 15.70
CA ARG A 14 27.65 1.54 16.45
C ARG A 14 27.07 2.79 15.78
N PRO A 15 26.03 3.41 16.36
CA PRO A 15 25.48 4.68 15.88
C PRO A 15 26.54 5.78 15.89
N ALA A 16 26.35 6.82 15.06
CA ALA A 16 27.28 7.96 15.03
C ALA A 16 27.26 8.77 16.34
N GLY A 17 26.14 8.76 17.08
CA GLY A 17 25.99 9.40 18.38
C GLY A 17 26.56 8.61 19.56
N GLY A 18 27.25 7.49 19.32
CA GLY A 18 27.75 6.59 20.36
C GLY A 18 26.80 5.43 20.66
N GLY A 19 27.22 4.58 21.60
CA GLY A 19 26.52 3.36 22.00
C GLY A 19 26.85 2.13 21.15
N ARG A 20 26.61 0.95 21.73
CA ARG A 20 26.75 -0.37 21.10
C ARG A 20 25.41 -1.07 21.10
N LEU A 21 24.73 -1.06 19.93
CA LEU A 21 23.49 -1.79 19.71
C LEU A 21 23.81 -3.20 19.23
N GLU A 22 23.32 -4.21 19.93
CA GLU A 22 23.55 -5.63 19.65
C GLU A 22 22.23 -6.41 19.61
N GLY A 23 22.14 -7.34 18.66
CA GLY A 23 21.00 -8.23 18.52
C GLY A 23 21.31 -9.43 17.63
N PRO A 24 20.33 -10.32 17.43
CA PRO A 24 20.44 -11.38 16.43
C PRO A 24 20.60 -10.81 15.02
N LEU A 25 21.02 -11.64 14.07
CA LEU A 25 21.02 -11.27 12.66
C LEU A 25 19.58 -11.00 12.19
N PRO A 26 19.27 -9.83 11.61
CA PRO A 26 17.94 -9.55 11.10
C PRO A 26 17.72 -10.27 9.76
N ASP A 27 16.56 -10.91 9.61
CA ASP A 27 16.01 -11.25 8.29
C ASP A 27 15.14 -10.08 7.81
N PRO A 28 15.52 -9.35 6.75
CA PRO A 28 14.78 -8.17 6.30
C PRO A 28 13.42 -8.50 5.68
N TYR A 29 13.14 -9.77 5.36
CA TYR A 29 11.86 -10.21 4.80
C TYR A 29 10.98 -10.91 5.84
N ALA A 30 11.50 -11.17 7.04
CA ALA A 30 10.73 -11.81 8.10
C ALA A 30 9.56 -10.94 8.57
N THR A 31 8.39 -11.57 8.68
CA THR A 31 7.15 -10.93 9.16
C THR A 31 6.72 -11.44 10.54
N GLY A 32 7.39 -12.46 11.07
CA GLY A 32 7.18 -13.01 12.42
C GLY A 32 8.04 -12.37 13.51
N ASP A 33 7.70 -12.68 14.76
CA ASP A 33 8.25 -12.14 16.00
C ASP A 33 9.57 -12.80 16.47
N HIS A 34 10.50 -12.99 15.53
CA HIS A 34 11.77 -13.68 15.77
C HIS A 34 12.79 -12.88 16.60
N ILE A 35 12.64 -11.55 16.73
CA ILE A 35 13.51 -10.69 17.54
C ILE A 35 12.70 -10.07 18.67
N THR A 36 12.92 -10.55 19.89
CA THR A 36 12.17 -10.11 21.09
C THR A 36 12.98 -9.18 22.00
N GLU A 37 14.29 -9.08 21.79
CA GLU A 37 15.19 -8.28 22.61
C GLU A 37 16.38 -7.75 21.80
N LEU A 38 16.76 -6.50 22.06
CA LEU A 38 18.02 -5.88 21.62
C LEU A 38 18.76 -5.32 22.82
N ARG A 39 20.08 -5.24 22.76
CA ARG A 39 20.92 -4.71 23.85
C ARG A 39 21.59 -3.43 23.42
N LEU A 40 21.43 -2.36 24.17
CA LEU A 40 22.18 -1.11 24.00
C LEU A 40 23.13 -0.96 25.20
N ASP A 41 24.43 -0.98 24.93
CA ASP A 41 25.48 -0.92 25.97
C ASP A 41 25.31 -2.00 27.05
N GLY A 42 24.93 -3.21 26.60
CA GLY A 42 24.70 -4.37 27.47
C GLY A 42 23.34 -4.39 28.16
N ARG A 43 22.59 -3.28 28.18
CA ARG A 43 21.24 -3.19 28.75
C ARG A 43 20.18 -3.73 27.79
N PRO A 44 19.30 -4.66 28.21
CA PRO A 44 18.27 -5.23 27.35
C PRO A 44 17.07 -4.28 27.16
N TYR A 45 16.54 -4.26 25.96
CA TYR A 45 15.33 -3.54 25.56
C TYR A 45 14.39 -4.47 24.80
N ARG A 46 13.13 -4.53 25.25
CA ARG A 46 12.04 -5.32 24.64
C ARG A 46 10.92 -4.46 24.06
N GLN A 47 11.06 -3.14 24.14
CA GLN A 47 10.11 -2.16 23.64
C GLN A 47 10.82 -1.21 22.69
N ALA A 48 10.38 -1.16 21.43
CA ALA A 48 11.01 -0.38 20.38
C ALA A 48 11.04 1.13 20.72
N ALA A 49 9.95 1.68 21.27
CA ALA A 49 9.89 3.08 21.70
C ALA A 49 10.95 3.42 22.76
N ARG A 50 11.10 2.58 23.79
CA ARG A 50 12.12 2.78 24.83
C ARG A 50 13.54 2.66 24.32
N LEU A 51 13.78 1.70 23.41
CA LEU A 51 15.09 1.57 22.75
C LEU A 51 15.40 2.83 21.94
N LEU A 52 14.45 3.31 21.14
CA LEU A 52 14.66 4.47 20.29
C LEU A 52 14.91 5.75 21.10
N ALA A 53 14.17 5.96 22.19
CA ALA A 53 14.44 7.06 23.13
C ALA A 53 15.85 6.95 23.73
N ALA A 54 16.28 5.74 24.11
CA ALA A 54 17.61 5.52 24.67
C ALA A 54 18.76 5.68 23.66
N LEU A 55 18.50 5.43 22.37
CA LEU A 55 19.48 5.66 21.30
C LEU A 55 19.82 7.13 21.11
N ASN A 56 18.98 8.06 21.60
CA ASN A 56 19.18 9.50 21.54
C ASN A 56 19.60 10.01 20.15
N VAL A 57 18.96 9.47 19.11
CA VAL A 57 19.18 9.89 17.72
C VAL A 57 18.31 11.12 17.41
N PRO A 58 18.71 11.96 16.43
CA PRO A 58 17.88 13.08 15.99
C PRO A 58 16.45 12.64 15.66
N HIS A 59 15.45 13.40 16.13
CA HIS A 59 14.01 13.08 16.01
C HIS A 59 13.58 11.75 16.65
N GLY A 60 14.44 11.14 17.49
CA GLY A 60 14.17 9.85 18.13
C GLY A 60 13.04 9.90 19.15
N GLU A 61 12.85 11.01 19.86
CA GLU A 61 11.76 11.16 20.85
C GLU A 61 10.38 11.18 20.18
N GLU A 62 10.21 11.99 19.13
CA GLU A 62 8.97 12.05 18.35
C GLU A 62 8.64 10.69 17.72
N PHE A 63 9.65 10.04 17.12
CA PHE A 63 9.46 8.73 16.54
C PHE A 63 9.22 7.64 17.61
N ALA A 64 9.76 7.77 18.82
CA ALA A 64 9.46 6.87 19.94
C ALA A 64 8.00 7.00 20.39
N ALA A 65 7.46 8.22 20.45
CA ALA A 65 6.05 8.44 20.74
C ALA A 65 5.14 7.79 19.67
N GLU A 66 5.51 7.88 18.39
CA GLU A 66 4.77 7.20 17.32
C GLU A 66 4.82 5.67 17.39
N LEU A 67 5.97 5.12 17.80
CA LEU A 67 6.12 3.67 18.02
C LEU A 67 5.22 3.20 19.17
N ASP A 68 5.12 3.99 20.24
CA ASP A 68 4.26 3.69 21.38
C ASP A 68 2.78 3.74 21.00
N ASP A 69 2.36 4.80 20.30
CA ASP A 69 1.01 4.93 19.72
C ASP A 69 0.69 3.76 18.78
N SER A 70 1.59 3.43 17.86
CA SER A 70 1.41 2.30 16.95
C SER A 70 1.29 0.96 17.69
N THR A 71 2.03 0.79 18.79
CA THR A 71 1.97 -0.43 19.61
C THR A 71 0.62 -0.54 20.34
N ALA A 72 0.16 0.56 20.94
CA ALA A 72 -1.14 0.62 21.61
C ALA A 72 -2.30 0.39 20.63
N SER A 73 -2.27 1.04 19.47
CA SER A 73 -3.25 0.84 18.41
C SER A 73 -3.25 -0.59 17.88
N LEU A 74 -2.08 -1.19 17.64
CA LEU A 74 -2.00 -2.60 17.22
C LEU A 74 -2.54 -3.56 18.28
N ALA A 75 -2.27 -3.30 19.56
CA ALA A 75 -2.83 -4.08 20.66
C ALA A 75 -4.36 -4.00 20.68
N LEU A 76 -4.93 -2.80 20.48
CA LEU A 76 -6.37 -2.61 20.34
C LEU A 76 -6.90 -3.37 19.11
N SER A 77 -6.26 -3.22 17.94
CA SER A 77 -6.62 -3.93 16.71
C SER A 77 -6.69 -5.44 16.94
N ARG A 78 -5.71 -6.04 17.63
CA ARG A 78 -5.68 -7.47 17.92
C ARG A 78 -6.72 -7.89 18.97
N ALA A 79 -6.91 -7.09 20.02
CA ALA A 79 -7.85 -7.38 21.11
C ALA A 79 -9.31 -7.42 20.67
N THR A 80 -9.67 -6.69 19.60
CA THR A 80 -11.04 -6.67 19.06
C THR A 80 -11.29 -7.74 17.99
N GLN A 81 -10.34 -8.65 17.73
CA GLN A 81 -10.55 -9.70 16.74
C GLN A 81 -11.46 -10.81 17.29
N PRO A 82 -12.35 -11.39 16.45
CA PRO A 82 -13.20 -12.49 16.88
C PRO A 82 -12.35 -13.69 17.30
N ALA A 83 -12.80 -14.41 18.32
CA ALA A 83 -12.08 -15.57 18.87
C ALA A 83 -12.08 -16.78 17.91
N ALA A 84 -13.10 -16.89 17.06
CA ALA A 84 -13.21 -17.95 16.06
C ALA A 84 -12.85 -17.43 14.66
N PRO A 85 -12.26 -18.28 13.78
CA PRO A 85 -12.02 -17.90 12.40
C PRO A 85 -13.35 -17.70 11.67
N ASP A 86 -13.58 -16.51 11.13
CA ASP A 86 -14.71 -16.25 10.25
C ASP A 86 -14.55 -17.00 8.92
N PRO A 87 -15.64 -17.53 8.33
CA PRO A 87 -15.60 -18.11 7.00
C PRO A 87 -15.09 -17.08 5.99
N ASP A 88 -14.40 -17.50 4.93
CA ASP A 88 -13.86 -16.58 3.92
C ASP A 88 -14.91 -15.56 3.45
N PRO A 89 -14.59 -14.26 3.42
CA PRO A 89 -15.55 -13.24 3.11
C PRO A 89 -15.92 -13.31 1.62
N PRO A 90 -17.21 -13.08 1.29
CA PRO A 90 -17.69 -13.15 -0.08
C PRO A 90 -17.24 -11.96 -0.95
N HIS A 91 -16.82 -10.87 -0.32
CA HIS A 91 -16.42 -9.63 -0.99
C HIS A 91 -14.99 -9.22 -0.60
N THR A 92 -14.30 -8.49 -1.49
CA THR A 92 -12.91 -8.06 -1.27
C THR A 92 -12.78 -7.17 -0.05
N TRP A 93 -13.77 -6.32 0.25
CA TRP A 93 -13.73 -5.45 1.43
C TRP A 93 -13.59 -6.25 2.74
N GLY A 94 -14.17 -7.45 2.82
CA GLY A 94 -14.05 -8.31 4.00
C GLY A 94 -12.63 -8.85 4.18
N TRP A 95 -11.91 -9.13 3.09
CA TRP A 95 -10.48 -9.47 3.14
C TRP A 95 -9.63 -8.29 3.61
N GLU A 96 -9.98 -7.07 3.20
CA GLU A 96 -9.28 -5.86 3.65
C GLU A 96 -9.40 -5.62 5.15
N GLN A 97 -10.57 -5.89 5.73
CA GLN A 97 -10.81 -5.77 7.16
C GLN A 97 -10.13 -6.87 7.99
N ARG A 98 -9.63 -7.94 7.35
CA ARG A 98 -8.82 -9.00 8.00
C ARG A 98 -7.33 -8.65 8.09
N VAL A 99 -6.88 -7.57 7.46
CA VAL A 99 -5.49 -7.12 7.60
C VAL A 99 -5.36 -6.32 8.90
N VAL A 100 -5.12 -7.04 10.00
CA VAL A 100 -5.09 -6.49 11.37
C VAL A 100 -3.75 -5.87 11.73
N ASP A 101 -2.63 -6.46 11.28
CA ASP A 101 -1.28 -6.02 11.66
C ASP A 101 -0.75 -4.84 10.82
N GLY A 102 -1.43 -4.51 9.72
CA GLY A 102 -1.07 -3.39 8.84
C GLY A 102 0.12 -3.70 7.95
N HIS A 103 0.91 -2.66 7.62
CA HIS A 103 2.08 -2.82 6.75
C HIS A 103 3.19 -3.61 7.48
N PRO A 104 3.64 -4.76 6.95
CA PRO A 104 4.49 -5.72 7.67
C PRO A 104 5.87 -5.15 8.05
N TYR A 105 6.39 -4.20 7.27
CA TYR A 105 7.71 -3.60 7.49
C TYR A 105 7.71 -2.17 8.04
N HIS A 106 6.55 -1.52 8.15
CA HIS A 106 6.52 -0.12 8.57
C HIS A 106 6.49 -0.06 10.10
N PRO A 107 7.46 0.58 10.78
CA PRO A 107 7.52 0.59 12.24
C PRO A 107 6.25 1.19 12.89
N ASN A 108 5.65 2.18 12.23
CA ASN A 108 4.43 2.86 12.66
C ASN A 108 3.21 2.46 11.80
N CYS A 109 3.05 1.17 11.49
CA CYS A 109 1.98 0.68 10.61
C CYS A 109 0.57 0.96 11.14
N ARG A 110 0.44 1.21 12.45
CA ARG A 110 -0.83 1.49 13.15
C ARG A 110 -0.87 2.83 13.86
N SER A 111 0.18 3.64 13.78
CA SER A 111 0.10 5.01 14.32
C SER A 111 -0.87 5.85 13.51
N ARG A 112 -1.75 6.56 14.21
CA ARG A 112 -2.81 7.41 13.64
C ARG A 112 -2.88 8.74 14.40
N PRO A 113 -1.87 9.61 14.25
CA PRO A 113 -1.87 10.91 14.94
C PRO A 113 -3.17 11.69 14.66
N GLY A 114 -3.80 12.20 15.71
CA GLY A 114 -5.06 12.94 15.63
C GLY A 114 -6.33 12.07 15.68
N PHE A 115 -6.22 10.74 15.75
CA PHE A 115 -7.37 9.88 16.05
C PHE A 115 -7.46 9.61 17.55
N SER A 116 -8.64 9.81 18.13
CA SER A 116 -8.97 9.24 19.43
C SER A 116 -9.21 7.72 19.33
N VAL A 117 -9.15 7.00 20.45
CA VAL A 117 -9.48 5.57 20.52
C VAL A 117 -10.89 5.28 19.97
N ALA A 118 -11.87 6.13 20.30
CA ALA A 118 -13.24 5.98 19.82
C ALA A 118 -13.31 6.08 18.27
N GLU A 119 -12.53 6.97 17.67
CA GLU A 119 -12.48 7.13 16.22
C GLU A 119 -11.72 6.01 15.52
N GLN A 120 -10.70 5.45 16.17
CA GLN A 120 -10.07 4.23 15.67
C GLN A 120 -11.12 3.12 15.60
N LEU A 121 -11.88 2.89 16.67
CA LEU A 121 -12.97 1.89 16.69
C LEU A 121 -14.07 2.19 15.66
N ALA A 122 -14.43 3.47 15.48
CA ALA A 122 -15.50 3.88 14.58
C ALA A 122 -15.12 3.81 13.09
N TYR A 123 -13.84 3.99 12.73
CA TYR A 123 -13.44 4.19 11.34
C TYR A 123 -12.40 3.20 10.82
N ALA A 124 -11.64 2.52 11.68
CA ALA A 124 -10.54 1.69 11.22
C ALA A 124 -11.02 0.29 10.76
N PRO A 125 -10.55 -0.18 9.58
CA PRO A 125 -11.07 -1.39 8.94
C PRO A 125 -10.91 -2.65 9.79
N GLU A 126 -9.85 -2.76 10.60
CA GLU A 126 -9.62 -3.92 11.45
C GLU A 126 -10.70 -4.14 12.54
N HIS A 127 -11.49 -3.10 12.85
CA HIS A 127 -12.61 -3.18 13.80
C HIS A 127 -13.95 -3.45 13.10
N ARG A 128 -13.93 -3.63 11.76
CA ARG A 128 -15.10 -3.94 10.92
C ARG A 128 -16.28 -2.96 11.07
N PRO A 129 -16.08 -1.63 11.16
CA PRO A 129 -17.18 -0.71 11.27
C PRO A 129 -17.94 -0.60 9.93
N VAL A 130 -19.14 -0.05 10.03
CA VAL A 130 -19.84 0.61 8.93
C VAL A 130 -19.73 2.10 9.19
N VAL A 131 -19.23 2.85 8.21
CA VAL A 131 -18.99 4.30 8.32
C VAL A 131 -20.03 5.03 7.48
N GLU A 132 -20.76 5.95 8.11
CA GLU A 132 -21.68 6.85 7.42
C GLU A 132 -20.91 8.03 6.84
N LEU A 133 -20.70 8.04 5.53
CA LEU A 133 -20.10 9.18 4.84
C LEU A 133 -21.08 10.35 4.84
N GLY A 134 -20.57 11.58 4.96
CA GLY A 134 -21.35 12.79 4.74
C GLY A 134 -21.22 13.30 3.31
N LEU A 135 -22.01 14.32 2.94
CA LEU A 135 -21.92 15.01 1.65
C LEU A 135 -21.71 16.51 1.86
N VAL A 136 -20.79 17.12 1.13
CA VAL A 136 -20.64 18.59 1.09
C VAL A 136 -21.11 19.10 -0.27
N ALA A 137 -22.01 20.09 -0.26
CA ALA A 137 -22.55 20.67 -1.48
C ALA A 137 -21.72 21.87 -1.97
N VAL A 138 -21.16 21.75 -3.17
CA VAL A 138 -20.29 22.77 -3.79
C VAL A 138 -20.95 23.35 -5.04
N ARG A 139 -20.76 24.65 -5.29
CA ARG A 139 -21.26 25.27 -6.53
C ARG A 139 -20.49 24.73 -7.73
N PRO A 140 -21.12 24.49 -8.90
CA PRO A 140 -20.40 23.99 -10.07
C PRO A 140 -19.20 24.85 -10.50
N GLY A 141 -19.28 26.19 -10.37
CA GLY A 141 -18.16 27.09 -10.69
C GLY A 141 -17.02 27.11 -9.65
N GLU A 142 -17.21 26.47 -8.50
CA GLU A 142 -16.23 26.34 -7.42
C GLU A 142 -15.72 24.89 -7.32
N CYS A 143 -16.08 24.04 -8.27
CA CYS A 143 -15.79 22.61 -8.26
C CYS A 143 -15.13 22.18 -9.55
N LEU A 144 -13.94 21.59 -9.43
CA LEU A 144 -13.39 20.76 -10.48
C LEU A 144 -14.04 19.38 -10.39
N VAL A 145 -14.73 18.97 -11.46
CA VAL A 145 -15.44 17.69 -11.53
C VAL A 145 -15.26 17.07 -12.91
N THR A 146 -14.98 15.77 -12.94
CA THR A 146 -14.88 15.02 -14.20
C THR A 146 -16.26 14.65 -14.75
N ASP A 147 -16.38 14.44 -16.06
CA ASP A 147 -17.65 14.10 -16.72
C ASP A 147 -18.35 12.86 -16.16
N GLY A 148 -17.59 11.86 -15.70
CA GLY A 148 -18.11 10.62 -15.12
C GLY A 148 -18.73 10.74 -13.70
N TRP A 149 -18.85 11.95 -13.15
CA TRP A 149 -19.43 12.14 -11.82
C TRP A 149 -20.95 11.85 -11.79
N PRO A 150 -21.42 10.89 -10.96
CA PRO A 150 -22.79 10.37 -11.00
C PRO A 150 -23.87 11.43 -10.76
N GLN A 151 -25.05 11.21 -11.34
CA GLN A 151 -26.18 12.12 -11.21
C GLN A 151 -26.74 12.14 -9.78
N GLU A 152 -26.63 11.04 -9.02
CA GLU A 152 -27.05 10.96 -7.63
C GLU A 152 -26.19 11.86 -6.71
N LEU A 153 -24.96 12.14 -7.13
CA LEU A 153 -24.05 13.09 -6.48
C LEU A 153 -24.14 14.50 -7.10
N ARG A 154 -25.24 14.79 -7.80
CA ARG A 154 -25.61 16.11 -8.32
C ARG A 154 -27.04 16.43 -7.82
N GLY A 155 -27.16 17.41 -6.94
CA GLY A 155 -28.45 17.74 -6.30
C GLY A 155 -28.67 19.24 -6.23
N ALA A 156 -29.89 19.70 -6.56
CA ALA A 156 -30.30 21.12 -6.47
C ALA A 156 -29.31 22.12 -7.11
N GLY A 157 -28.74 21.77 -8.26
CA GLY A 157 -27.76 22.61 -8.96
C GLY A 157 -26.39 22.70 -8.25
N ARG A 158 -26.05 21.72 -7.40
CA ARG A 158 -24.77 21.58 -6.70
C ARG A 158 -24.10 20.25 -7.05
N ILE A 159 -22.78 20.22 -6.88
CA ILE A 159 -21.98 18.99 -6.87
C ILE A 159 -21.88 18.52 -5.41
N LEU A 160 -22.27 17.29 -5.13
CA LEU A 160 -22.19 16.69 -3.80
C LEU A 160 -20.90 15.87 -3.73
N ILE A 161 -19.98 16.25 -2.83
CA ILE A 161 -18.71 15.56 -2.63
C ILE A 161 -18.79 14.71 -1.35
N PRO A 162 -18.65 13.38 -1.43
CA PRO A 162 -18.57 12.51 -0.26
C PRO A 162 -17.36 12.85 0.61
N VAL A 163 -17.57 12.91 1.92
CA VAL A 163 -16.53 13.25 2.90
C VAL A 163 -16.51 12.24 4.05
N HIS A 164 -15.31 11.84 4.46
CA HIS A 164 -15.10 11.00 5.63
C HIS A 164 -15.50 11.75 6.92
N PRO A 165 -16.20 11.13 7.90
CA PRO A 165 -16.63 11.80 9.12
C PRO A 165 -15.50 12.49 9.90
N TRP A 166 -14.35 11.82 10.02
CA TRP A 166 -13.15 12.41 10.62
C TRP A 166 -12.70 13.69 9.87
N GLN A 167 -12.68 13.68 8.52
CA GLN A 167 -12.31 14.85 7.72
C GLN A 167 -13.31 15.99 7.95
N ALA A 168 -14.60 15.68 7.95
CA ALA A 168 -15.66 16.65 8.19
C ALA A 168 -15.53 17.32 9.57
N ALA A 169 -15.27 16.53 10.62
CA ALA A 169 -15.16 17.03 11.99
C ALA A 169 -13.84 17.79 12.24
N HIS A 170 -12.71 17.25 11.80
CA HIS A 170 -11.39 17.75 12.22
C HIS A 170 -10.79 18.76 11.27
N VAL A 171 -11.12 18.71 9.98
CA VAL A 171 -10.53 19.58 8.96
C VAL A 171 -11.55 20.60 8.47
N LEU A 172 -12.73 20.15 8.05
CA LEU A 172 -13.78 21.05 7.52
C LEU A 172 -14.66 21.70 8.60
N LYS A 173 -14.51 21.28 9.87
CA LYS A 173 -15.28 21.80 11.02
C LYS A 173 -16.81 21.76 10.82
N GLY A 174 -17.31 20.81 10.04
CA GLY A 174 -18.73 20.64 9.72
C GLY A 174 -19.29 21.64 8.70
N GLU A 175 -18.47 22.51 8.11
CA GLU A 175 -18.92 23.51 7.14
C GLU A 175 -19.50 22.85 5.88
N GLY A 176 -20.72 23.24 5.52
CA GLY A 176 -21.40 22.76 4.31
C GLY A 176 -21.81 21.28 4.33
N LEU A 177 -21.67 20.59 5.47
CA LEU A 177 -22.01 19.18 5.62
C LEU A 177 -23.54 18.97 5.60
N GLN A 178 -23.98 18.07 4.73
CA GLN A 178 -25.34 17.55 4.69
C GLN A 178 -25.37 16.17 5.36
N HIS A 179 -26.46 15.90 6.10
CA HIS A 179 -26.63 14.65 6.86
C HIS A 179 -27.07 13.45 5.99
N SER A 180 -27.41 13.66 4.72
CA SER A 180 -27.98 12.65 3.82
C SER A 180 -26.93 11.93 2.96
N GLY A 181 -25.86 11.42 3.55
CA GLY A 181 -24.87 10.64 2.83
C GLY A 181 -25.21 9.16 2.74
N PHE A 182 -24.22 8.27 2.94
CA PHE A 182 -24.43 6.83 2.80
C PHE A 182 -23.41 5.98 3.59
N ALA A 183 -23.87 4.79 3.97
CA ALA A 183 -23.11 3.78 4.68
C ALA A 183 -22.07 3.08 3.78
N ALA A 184 -20.85 2.89 4.28
CA ALA A 184 -19.79 2.19 3.56
C ALA A 184 -18.81 1.46 4.50
N HIS A 185 -18.20 0.38 4.01
CA HIS A 185 -17.14 -0.34 4.70
C HIS A 185 -15.77 0.29 4.38
N PRO A 186 -15.00 0.74 5.38
CA PRO A 186 -13.64 1.23 5.13
C PRO A 186 -12.72 0.08 4.70
N LEU A 187 -11.90 0.36 3.70
CA LEU A 187 -10.85 -0.53 3.20
C LEU A 187 -9.52 -0.26 3.91
N MET A 188 -8.45 -1.01 3.61
CA MET A 188 -7.15 -0.91 4.32
C MET A 188 -6.57 0.52 4.38
N SER A 189 -6.91 1.37 3.40
CA SER A 189 -6.46 2.76 3.35
C SER A 189 -7.18 3.72 4.31
N LEU A 190 -8.18 3.26 5.08
CA LEU A 190 -9.16 4.02 5.87
C LEU A 190 -10.09 4.95 5.06
N ARG A 191 -9.52 5.67 4.10
CA ARG A 191 -10.21 6.70 3.31
C ARG A 191 -10.83 6.22 2.02
N THR A 192 -10.61 4.96 1.64
CA THR A 192 -11.35 4.33 0.54
C THR A 192 -12.40 3.43 1.14
N LEU A 193 -13.66 3.61 0.73
CA LEU A 193 -14.79 2.91 1.30
C LEU A 193 -15.60 2.21 0.21
N ALA A 194 -16.06 1.00 0.51
CA ALA A 194 -16.98 0.23 -0.33
C ALA A 194 -18.42 0.45 0.16
N PRO A 195 -19.31 1.08 -0.63
CA PRO A 195 -20.69 1.33 -0.19
C PRO A 195 -21.42 0.03 0.19
N VAL A 196 -22.23 0.08 1.25
CA VAL A 196 -23.03 -1.08 1.69
C VAL A 196 -24.03 -1.51 0.62
N ALA A 197 -24.58 -0.55 -0.12
CA ALA A 197 -25.48 -0.79 -1.25
C ALA A 197 -24.77 -1.37 -2.49
N GLY A 198 -23.44 -1.53 -2.46
CA GLY A 198 -22.63 -1.89 -3.61
C GLY A 198 -22.33 -0.71 -4.54
N GLY A 199 -21.60 -0.98 -5.63
CA GLY A 199 -21.23 0.01 -6.63
C GLY A 199 -19.78 0.49 -6.52
N ALA A 200 -19.52 1.73 -6.94
CA ALA A 200 -18.18 2.30 -6.98
C ALA A 200 -17.60 2.49 -5.58
N HIS A 201 -16.33 2.12 -5.39
CA HIS A 201 -15.59 2.47 -4.18
C HIS A 201 -15.32 3.98 -4.15
N VAL A 202 -15.40 4.59 -2.97
CA VAL A 202 -15.26 6.03 -2.78
C VAL A 202 -13.99 6.32 -1.99
N LYS A 203 -12.99 6.91 -2.65
CA LYS A 203 -11.75 7.40 -2.03
C LYS A 203 -11.93 8.87 -1.67
N THR A 204 -11.91 9.19 -0.38
CA THR A 204 -12.10 10.53 0.17
C THR A 204 -10.77 11.14 0.62
N ALA A 205 -10.73 12.46 0.78
CA ALA A 205 -9.66 13.12 1.54
C ALA A 205 -9.73 12.70 3.03
N LEU A 206 -8.56 12.48 3.61
CA LEU A 206 -8.38 12.22 5.03
C LEU A 206 -7.03 12.80 5.44
N SER A 207 -6.99 14.11 5.74
CA SER A 207 -5.78 14.92 5.95
C SER A 207 -5.10 14.63 7.30
N THR A 208 -4.92 13.35 7.61
CA THR A 208 -4.06 12.83 8.68
C THR A 208 -2.89 12.06 8.07
N ARG A 209 -1.81 11.95 8.82
CA ARG A 209 -0.68 11.11 8.46
C ARG A 209 -1.01 9.66 8.77
N LEU A 210 -1.06 8.83 7.73
CA LEU A 210 -1.14 7.38 7.86
C LEU A 210 0.14 6.78 7.29
N THR A 211 0.92 6.14 8.17
CA THR A 211 2.29 5.69 7.94
C THR A 211 3.26 6.85 7.67
N SER A 212 3.79 6.96 6.44
CA SER A 212 4.80 7.95 6.07
C SER A 212 4.26 9.18 5.34
N SER A 213 2.95 9.26 5.06
CA SER A 213 2.38 10.35 4.26
C SER A 213 1.03 10.82 4.77
N VAL A 214 0.76 12.12 4.61
CA VAL A 214 -0.58 12.70 4.75
C VAL A 214 -1.46 12.15 3.64
N ARG A 215 -2.72 11.84 3.96
CA ARG A 215 -3.65 11.16 3.05
C ARG A 215 -4.72 12.08 2.50
N ASP A 216 -4.28 13.20 1.94
CA ASP A 216 -5.08 14.09 1.12
C ASP A 216 -5.18 13.60 -0.35
N ILE A 217 -6.00 14.29 -1.17
CA ILE A 217 -6.09 14.01 -2.60
C ILE A 217 -5.75 15.31 -3.34
N SER A 218 -4.59 15.35 -4.00
CA SER A 218 -4.17 16.55 -4.71
C SER A 218 -5.16 16.93 -5.82
N VAL A 219 -5.36 18.24 -6.03
CA VAL A 219 -6.17 18.79 -7.12
C VAL A 219 -5.66 18.25 -8.47
N TYR A 220 -4.34 18.19 -8.65
CA TYR A 220 -3.69 17.61 -9.82
C TYR A 220 -4.12 16.16 -10.12
N SER A 221 -4.29 15.32 -9.09
CA SER A 221 -4.80 13.96 -9.26
C SER A 221 -6.25 13.91 -9.72
N VAL A 222 -7.07 14.92 -9.37
CA VAL A 222 -8.45 15.05 -9.86
C VAL A 222 -8.44 15.54 -11.31
N GLU A 223 -7.63 16.55 -11.64
CA GLU A 223 -7.47 17.09 -13.01
C GLU A 223 -7.08 16.01 -14.02
N THR A 224 -6.15 15.14 -13.64
CA THR A 224 -5.59 14.12 -14.53
C THR A 224 -6.29 12.76 -14.45
N ALA A 225 -7.30 12.62 -13.58
CA ALA A 225 -7.93 11.33 -13.25
C ALA A 225 -8.44 10.56 -14.47
N ALA A 226 -9.17 11.22 -15.37
CA ALA A 226 -9.74 10.59 -16.56
C ALA A 226 -8.66 10.15 -17.55
N ALA A 227 -7.67 11.00 -17.80
CA ALA A 227 -6.58 10.71 -18.73
C ALA A 227 -5.68 9.57 -18.24
N VAL A 228 -5.37 9.55 -16.94
CA VAL A 228 -4.60 8.46 -16.31
C VAL A 228 -5.38 7.14 -16.34
N SER A 229 -6.69 7.17 -16.11
CA SER A 229 -7.54 5.98 -16.19
C SER A 229 -7.62 5.42 -17.62
N ALA A 230 -7.81 6.28 -18.63
CA ALA A 230 -7.83 5.86 -20.03
C ALA A 230 -6.49 5.27 -20.49
N PHE A 231 -5.38 5.87 -20.06
CA PHE A 231 -4.04 5.32 -20.30
C PHE A 231 -3.86 3.94 -19.67
N ALA A 232 -4.28 3.76 -18.42
CA ALA A 232 -4.19 2.48 -17.74
C ALA A 232 -5.03 1.39 -18.43
N GLU A 233 -6.20 1.73 -18.97
CA GLU A 233 -7.03 0.82 -19.76
C GLU A 233 -6.33 0.38 -21.06
N ALA A 234 -5.76 1.33 -21.81
CA ALA A 234 -4.99 1.04 -23.02
C ALA A 234 -3.75 0.16 -22.73
N LEU A 235 -3.09 0.39 -21.59
CA LEU A 235 -1.99 -0.45 -21.11
C LEU A 235 -2.47 -1.86 -20.76
N ALA A 236 -3.56 -1.99 -20.00
CA ALA A 236 -4.11 -3.28 -19.58
C ALA A 236 -4.54 -4.16 -20.77
N ALA A 237 -5.01 -3.54 -21.87
CA ALA A 237 -5.33 -4.24 -23.11
C ALA A 237 -4.12 -4.93 -23.76
N ARG A 238 -2.88 -4.57 -23.41
CA ARG A 238 -1.62 -5.18 -23.90
C ARG A 238 -1.13 -6.35 -23.03
N LEU A 239 -1.91 -6.77 -22.04
CA LEU A 239 -1.49 -7.74 -21.00
C LEU A 239 -2.28 -9.06 -21.05
N ASP A 240 -3.00 -9.32 -22.14
CA ASP A 240 -3.68 -10.60 -22.42
C ASP A 240 -4.59 -11.09 -21.27
N GLY A 241 -5.24 -10.16 -20.57
CA GLY A 241 -6.11 -10.46 -19.42
C GLY A 241 -5.37 -10.92 -18.15
N ARG A 242 -4.04 -10.87 -18.11
CA ARG A 242 -3.25 -11.25 -16.92
C ARG A 242 -3.18 -10.16 -15.85
N LEU A 243 -3.42 -8.90 -16.24
CA LEU A 243 -3.58 -7.77 -15.33
C LEU A 243 -4.77 -6.92 -15.75
N HIS A 244 -5.61 -6.61 -14.78
CA HIS A 244 -6.61 -5.57 -14.89
C HIS A 244 -6.24 -4.38 -14.01
N ILE A 245 -6.66 -3.18 -14.39
CA ILE A 245 -6.45 -1.97 -13.59
C ILE A 245 -7.80 -1.33 -13.33
N THR A 246 -8.17 -1.18 -12.05
CA THR A 246 -9.45 -0.56 -11.67
C THR A 246 -9.53 0.86 -12.20
N ARG A 247 -10.60 1.17 -12.93
CA ARG A 247 -10.81 2.49 -13.54
C ARG A 247 -11.20 3.54 -12.50
N THR A 248 -10.83 4.79 -12.77
CA THR A 248 -11.41 5.95 -12.10
C THR A 248 -12.70 6.31 -12.81
N LEU A 249 -13.84 6.12 -12.14
CA LEU A 249 -15.17 6.34 -12.70
C LEU A 249 -15.58 7.82 -12.64
N GLY A 250 -15.05 8.56 -11.67
CA GLY A 250 -15.25 10.00 -11.55
C GLY A 250 -14.39 10.58 -10.43
N ALA A 251 -14.08 11.87 -10.50
CA ALA A 251 -13.38 12.59 -9.46
C ALA A 251 -13.94 14.01 -9.32
N ALA A 252 -13.94 14.54 -8.10
CA ALA A 252 -14.37 15.89 -7.80
C ALA A 252 -13.54 16.50 -6.67
N THR A 253 -13.32 17.81 -6.73
CA THR A 253 -12.71 18.60 -5.64
C THR A 253 -13.24 20.04 -5.65
N ALA A 254 -13.31 20.65 -4.48
CA ALA A 254 -13.56 22.10 -4.33
C ALA A 254 -12.26 22.92 -4.48
N HIS A 255 -11.42 22.56 -5.46
CA HIS A 255 -10.06 23.10 -5.65
C HIS A 255 -9.18 23.05 -4.39
N SER A 256 -9.44 22.10 -3.51
CA SER A 256 -8.74 21.93 -2.23
C SER A 256 -8.44 20.45 -1.98
N PRO A 257 -7.22 20.11 -1.55
CA PRO A 257 -6.88 18.74 -1.19
C PRO A 257 -7.67 18.20 0.01
N ASP A 258 -8.28 19.10 0.81
CA ASP A 258 -9.08 18.75 1.99
C ASP A 258 -10.53 18.37 1.66
N LEU A 259 -11.01 18.75 0.47
CA LEU A 259 -12.35 18.39 -0.01
C LEU A 259 -12.26 17.85 -1.44
N ALA A 260 -12.01 16.55 -1.51
CA ALA A 260 -11.88 15.81 -2.75
C ALA A 260 -12.36 14.36 -2.58
N ALA A 261 -12.93 13.82 -3.65
CA ALA A 261 -13.35 12.43 -3.72
C ALA A 261 -13.11 11.84 -5.11
N VAL A 262 -12.77 10.55 -5.14
CA VAL A 262 -12.53 9.77 -6.35
C VAL A 262 -13.36 8.48 -6.28
N LEU A 263 -14.17 8.26 -7.29
CA LEU A 263 -14.94 7.04 -7.49
C LEU A 263 -14.13 6.06 -8.31
N ARG A 264 -14.03 4.83 -7.83
CA ARG A 264 -13.21 3.78 -8.42
C ARG A 264 -14.03 2.51 -8.62
N GLU A 265 -13.76 1.84 -9.73
CA GLU A 265 -14.34 0.53 -10.01
C GLU A 265 -14.01 -0.50 -8.92
N PRO A 266 -14.99 -1.28 -8.43
CA PRO A 266 -14.72 -2.38 -7.52
C PRO A 266 -13.88 -3.46 -8.23
N PRO A 267 -12.82 -3.99 -7.58
CA PRO A 267 -11.94 -4.97 -8.19
C PRO A 267 -12.64 -6.30 -8.51
N GLU A 268 -13.76 -6.61 -7.83
CA GLU A 268 -14.60 -7.79 -8.07
C GLU A 268 -15.15 -7.85 -9.50
N ARG A 269 -15.20 -6.73 -10.23
CA ARG A 269 -15.57 -6.71 -11.65
C ARG A 269 -14.70 -7.64 -12.50
N TYR A 270 -13.48 -7.90 -12.08
CA TYR A 270 -12.52 -8.72 -12.83
C TYR A 270 -12.50 -10.18 -12.37
N ALA A 271 -13.46 -10.62 -11.56
CA ALA A 271 -13.65 -12.01 -11.19
C ALA A 271 -15.00 -12.54 -11.71
N ASP A 272 -15.03 -13.81 -12.09
CA ASP A 272 -16.25 -14.56 -12.32
C ASP A 272 -16.73 -15.14 -10.99
N THR A 273 -17.50 -14.33 -10.25
CA THR A 273 -18.06 -14.75 -8.95
C THR A 273 -19.07 -15.89 -9.09
N ALA A 274 -19.70 -16.06 -10.26
CA ALA A 274 -20.61 -17.17 -10.52
C ALA A 274 -19.84 -18.50 -10.69
N ALA A 275 -18.64 -18.45 -11.26
CA ALA A 275 -17.71 -19.57 -11.28
C ALA A 275 -16.95 -19.79 -9.96
N GLY A 276 -17.20 -18.95 -8.94
CA GLY A 276 -16.57 -19.04 -7.62
C GLY A 276 -15.16 -18.44 -7.55
N GLU A 277 -14.77 -17.61 -8.52
CA GLU A 277 -13.53 -16.84 -8.42
C GLU A 277 -13.64 -15.77 -7.33
N ARG A 278 -12.51 -15.46 -6.68
CA ARG A 278 -12.45 -14.48 -5.59
C ARG A 278 -11.30 -13.52 -5.77
N VAL A 279 -11.50 -12.25 -5.43
CA VAL A 279 -10.45 -11.23 -5.48
C VAL A 279 -9.91 -10.95 -4.08
N VAL A 280 -8.62 -11.20 -3.90
CA VAL A 280 -7.95 -11.08 -2.59
C VAL A 280 -6.81 -10.05 -2.70
N PRO A 281 -6.75 -9.03 -1.83
CA PRO A 281 -5.59 -8.17 -1.73
C PRO A 281 -4.36 -8.97 -1.32
N VAL A 282 -3.21 -8.70 -1.92
CA VAL A 282 -1.98 -9.47 -1.62
C VAL A 282 -1.58 -9.33 -0.15
N ALA A 283 -1.84 -8.18 0.48
CA ALA A 283 -1.65 -7.98 1.92
C ALA A 283 -2.51 -8.89 2.82
N ALA A 284 -3.58 -9.49 2.30
CA ALA A 284 -4.47 -10.40 3.03
C ALA A 284 -4.14 -11.89 2.79
N LEU A 285 -3.17 -12.23 1.93
CA LEU A 285 -2.84 -13.64 1.62
C LEU A 285 -2.35 -14.44 2.83
N THR A 286 -1.75 -13.79 3.82
CA THR A 286 -1.35 -14.46 5.06
C THR A 286 -2.56 -14.92 5.87
N ALA A 287 -3.72 -14.27 5.72
CA ALA A 287 -4.98 -14.65 6.35
C ALA A 287 -5.74 -15.77 5.63
N THR A 288 -5.38 -16.11 4.38
CA THR A 288 -6.05 -17.18 3.61
C THR A 288 -5.44 -18.56 3.88
N GLY A 289 -4.24 -18.61 4.44
CA GLY A 289 -3.46 -19.84 4.60
C GLY A 289 -2.79 -20.38 3.33
N LEU A 290 -3.11 -19.82 2.14
CA LEU A 290 -2.52 -20.24 0.86
C LEU A 290 -1.00 -19.98 0.83
N ALA A 291 -0.57 -18.86 1.42
CA ALA A 291 0.83 -18.48 1.51
C ALA A 291 1.70 -19.50 2.28
N ARG A 292 1.11 -20.44 3.04
CA ARG A 292 1.87 -21.52 3.69
C ARG A 292 2.42 -22.55 2.69
N SER A 293 1.79 -22.70 1.52
CA SER A 293 2.24 -23.64 0.49
C SER A 293 3.35 -23.03 -0.38
N ALA A 294 4.54 -23.65 -0.37
CA ALA A 294 5.65 -23.22 -1.22
C ALA A 294 5.33 -23.31 -2.71
N ALA A 295 4.66 -24.37 -3.14
CA ALA A 295 4.23 -24.52 -4.53
C ALA A 295 3.28 -23.38 -4.96
N TRP A 296 2.35 -23.01 -4.08
CA TRP A 296 1.43 -21.90 -4.35
C TRP A 296 2.16 -20.56 -4.42
N ARG A 297 3.08 -20.29 -3.48
CA ARG A 297 3.87 -19.05 -3.49
C ARG A 297 4.72 -18.93 -4.73
N ALA A 298 5.37 -20.00 -5.17
CA ALA A 298 6.14 -20.03 -6.41
C ALA A 298 5.25 -19.73 -7.64
N GLU A 299 4.03 -20.30 -7.70
CA GLU A 299 3.08 -20.02 -8.78
C GLU A 299 2.64 -18.55 -8.78
N PHE A 300 2.33 -18.00 -7.61
CA PHE A 300 1.96 -16.59 -7.44
C PHE A 300 3.12 -15.65 -7.78
N ALA A 301 4.34 -15.94 -7.31
CA ALA A 301 5.54 -15.15 -7.61
C ALA A 301 5.81 -15.12 -9.12
N ARG A 302 5.70 -16.27 -9.80
CA ARG A 302 5.84 -16.35 -11.26
C ARG A 302 4.80 -15.49 -11.99
N LEU A 303 3.53 -15.56 -11.60
CA LEU A 303 2.48 -14.70 -12.16
C LEU A 303 2.79 -13.22 -11.94
N ALA A 304 3.07 -12.82 -10.70
CA ALA A 304 3.32 -11.45 -10.31
C ALA A 304 4.54 -10.85 -11.02
N LEU A 305 5.67 -11.56 -11.03
CA LEU A 305 6.90 -11.11 -11.69
C LEU A 305 6.72 -11.00 -13.20
N THR A 306 6.14 -12.02 -13.85
CA THR A 306 5.94 -12.01 -15.31
C THR A 306 5.10 -10.80 -15.73
N VAL A 307 3.99 -10.57 -15.03
CA VAL A 307 3.07 -9.48 -15.35
C VAL A 307 3.70 -8.12 -15.04
N CYS A 308 4.26 -7.93 -13.85
CA CYS A 308 4.76 -6.61 -13.47
C CYS A 308 6.05 -6.23 -14.22
N LEU A 309 6.92 -7.19 -14.54
CA LEU A 309 8.08 -6.92 -15.40
C LEU A 309 7.63 -6.58 -16.83
N ARG A 310 6.56 -7.21 -17.35
CA ARG A 310 5.98 -6.82 -18.63
C ARG A 310 5.43 -5.39 -18.61
N VAL A 311 4.76 -4.99 -17.55
CA VAL A 311 4.26 -3.61 -17.39
C VAL A 311 5.42 -2.61 -17.33
N LEU A 312 6.50 -2.97 -16.64
CA LEU A 312 7.74 -2.16 -16.60
C LEU A 312 8.41 -2.07 -17.98
N ASP A 313 8.48 -3.15 -18.74
CA ASP A 313 8.98 -3.17 -20.11
C ASP A 313 8.16 -2.24 -21.03
N LEU A 314 6.82 -2.30 -20.93
CA LEU A 314 5.91 -1.39 -21.64
C LEU A 314 6.11 0.08 -21.26
N GLY A 315 6.71 0.36 -20.11
CA GLY A 315 7.10 1.71 -19.68
C GLY A 315 6.41 2.19 -18.41
N VAL A 316 5.82 1.32 -17.62
CA VAL A 316 5.16 1.71 -16.36
C VAL A 316 5.72 0.91 -15.18
N ALA A 317 6.29 1.60 -14.20
CA ALA A 317 6.61 0.99 -12.91
C ALA A 317 5.43 1.18 -11.94
N LEU A 318 4.79 0.07 -11.57
CA LEU A 318 3.70 0.06 -10.60
C LEU A 318 4.24 0.16 -9.16
N GLU A 319 3.46 0.76 -8.27
CA GLU A 319 3.66 0.63 -6.82
C GLU A 319 2.93 -0.63 -6.32
N ALA A 320 3.41 -1.80 -6.75
CA ALA A 320 2.78 -3.10 -6.58
C ALA A 320 2.95 -3.71 -5.18
N HIS A 321 2.73 -2.92 -4.13
CA HIS A 321 2.72 -3.39 -2.74
C HIS A 321 1.41 -4.11 -2.40
N GLY A 322 1.39 -4.84 -1.28
CA GLY A 322 0.28 -5.73 -0.90
C GLY A 322 -1.12 -5.09 -0.85
N GLN A 323 -1.23 -3.79 -0.59
CA GLN A 323 -2.51 -3.08 -0.61
C GLN A 323 -3.01 -2.73 -2.03
N ASN A 324 -2.13 -2.49 -3.01
CA ASN A 324 -2.49 -2.03 -4.35
C ASN A 324 -2.52 -3.17 -5.37
N LEU A 325 -1.80 -4.25 -5.10
CA LEU A 325 -1.86 -5.48 -5.88
C LEU A 325 -2.88 -6.44 -5.26
N LEU A 326 -3.76 -6.97 -6.10
CA LEU A 326 -4.74 -7.99 -5.76
C LEU A 326 -4.58 -9.17 -6.72
N VAL A 327 -4.99 -10.34 -6.28
CA VAL A 327 -4.98 -11.57 -7.07
C VAL A 327 -6.40 -12.11 -7.19
N VAL A 328 -6.77 -12.50 -8.40
CA VAL A 328 -7.98 -13.29 -8.65
C VAL A 328 -7.60 -14.75 -8.48
N LEU A 329 -8.31 -15.43 -7.59
CA LEU A 329 -8.11 -16.83 -7.25
C LEU A 329 -9.24 -17.67 -7.82
N SER A 330 -8.91 -18.87 -8.30
CA SER A 330 -9.91 -19.88 -8.62
C SER A 330 -10.65 -20.36 -7.35
N PRO A 331 -11.75 -21.11 -7.48
CA PRO A 331 -12.40 -21.75 -6.33
C PRO A 331 -11.45 -22.63 -5.51
N ALA A 332 -10.49 -23.28 -6.17
CA ALA A 332 -9.46 -24.11 -5.56
C ALA A 332 -8.28 -23.30 -4.97
N GLY A 333 -8.30 -21.97 -5.11
CA GLY A 333 -7.28 -21.07 -4.59
C GLY A 333 -6.09 -20.82 -5.53
N ALA A 334 -6.07 -21.35 -6.75
CA ALA A 334 -4.97 -21.12 -7.69
C ALA A 334 -4.94 -19.64 -8.16
N PRO A 335 -3.76 -18.99 -8.26
CA PRO A 335 -3.64 -17.62 -8.73
C PRO A 335 -3.83 -17.54 -10.25
N LEU A 336 -4.89 -16.87 -10.70
CA LEU A 336 -5.28 -16.83 -12.12
C LEU A 336 -4.74 -15.59 -12.85
N ARG A 337 -4.97 -14.41 -12.26
CA ARG A 337 -4.63 -13.10 -12.82
C ARG A 337 -4.56 -12.04 -11.73
N LEU A 338 -4.03 -10.87 -12.07
CA LEU A 338 -3.83 -9.77 -11.13
C LEU A 338 -4.86 -8.66 -11.38
N VAL A 339 -5.17 -7.92 -10.31
CA VAL A 339 -5.86 -6.64 -10.38
C VAL A 339 -4.98 -5.62 -9.67
N TYR A 340 -4.70 -4.50 -10.33
CA TYR A 340 -3.99 -3.37 -9.73
C TYR A 340 -4.94 -2.21 -9.50
N ARG A 341 -4.71 -1.47 -8.42
CA ARG A 341 -5.47 -0.26 -8.07
C ARG A 341 -4.53 0.84 -7.57
N ASP A 342 -5.01 2.08 -7.68
CA ASP A 342 -4.31 3.30 -7.31
C ASP A 342 -3.19 3.72 -8.28
N LEU A 343 -3.51 4.70 -9.12
CA LEU A 343 -2.62 5.23 -10.16
C LEU A 343 -1.90 6.52 -9.73
N ALA A 344 -2.08 6.97 -8.49
CA ALA A 344 -1.58 8.27 -8.03
C ALA A 344 -0.05 8.33 -7.84
N ASP A 345 0.65 7.19 -7.78
CA ASP A 345 2.11 7.17 -7.57
C ASP A 345 2.86 6.12 -8.43
N ILE A 346 2.33 5.80 -9.61
CA ILE A 346 3.08 5.05 -10.62
C ILE A 346 4.25 5.87 -11.19
N ARG A 347 5.17 5.24 -11.89
CA ARG A 347 6.17 5.93 -12.73
C ARG A 347 6.01 5.50 -14.17
N ILE A 348 6.14 6.45 -15.09
CA ILE A 348 5.90 6.28 -16.52
C ILE A 348 7.15 6.74 -17.25
N SER A 349 7.68 5.89 -18.12
CA SER A 349 8.83 6.13 -18.97
C SER A 349 8.37 6.46 -20.40
N PRO A 350 8.47 7.72 -20.82
CA PRO A 350 8.20 8.13 -22.20
C PRO A 350 8.99 7.33 -23.22
N ALA A 351 10.27 7.05 -22.97
CA ALA A 351 11.13 6.32 -23.90
C ALA A 351 10.67 4.87 -24.10
N ARG A 352 10.26 4.19 -23.02
CA ARG A 352 9.73 2.82 -23.11
C ARG A 352 8.34 2.79 -23.76
N LEU A 353 7.45 3.72 -23.41
CA LEU A 353 6.15 3.83 -24.06
C LEU A 353 6.28 4.04 -25.58
N ALA A 354 7.17 4.94 -26.01
CA ALA A 354 7.44 5.21 -27.42
C ALA A 354 7.94 3.96 -28.17
N ARG A 355 8.80 3.16 -27.55
CA ARG A 355 9.28 1.88 -28.13
C ARG A 355 8.14 0.89 -28.40
N HIS A 356 7.07 0.95 -27.62
CA HIS A 356 5.90 0.08 -27.74
C HIS A 356 4.70 0.75 -28.44
N GLY A 357 4.91 1.92 -29.05
CA GLY A 357 3.85 2.68 -29.73
C GLY A 357 2.69 3.05 -28.81
N LEU A 358 2.98 3.33 -27.53
CA LEU A 358 2.00 3.80 -26.55
C LEU A 358 2.16 5.32 -26.38
N PRO A 359 1.06 6.08 -26.34
CA PRO A 359 1.12 7.52 -26.07
C PRO A 359 1.49 7.76 -24.61
N VAL A 360 2.22 8.85 -24.37
CA VAL A 360 2.46 9.36 -23.02
C VAL A 360 1.19 10.08 -22.55
N PRO A 361 0.60 9.71 -21.40
CA PRO A 361 -0.56 10.44 -20.89
C PRO A 361 -0.17 11.88 -20.53
N PRO A 362 -1.13 12.84 -20.53
CA PRO A 362 -0.88 14.24 -20.20
C PRO A 362 -0.66 14.44 -18.69
N VAL A 363 0.38 13.80 -18.16
CA VAL A 363 0.84 13.92 -16.78
C VAL A 363 2.28 14.42 -16.74
N SER A 364 2.72 14.88 -15.58
CA SER A 364 3.96 15.62 -15.38
C SER A 364 4.53 15.37 -13.98
N GLY A 365 5.65 16.02 -13.69
CA GLY A 365 6.31 15.94 -12.40
C GLY A 365 6.79 14.51 -12.09
N ARG A 366 6.60 14.08 -10.84
CA ARG A 366 7.16 12.82 -10.34
C ARG A 366 6.65 11.56 -11.04
N LEU A 367 5.54 11.64 -11.78
CA LEU A 367 4.98 10.50 -12.52
C LEU A 367 5.81 10.16 -13.76
N ILE A 368 6.52 11.12 -14.35
CA ILE A 368 7.28 10.93 -15.59
C ILE A 368 8.78 10.78 -15.28
N THR A 369 9.40 9.69 -15.71
CA THR A 369 10.85 9.48 -15.61
C THR A 369 11.32 8.34 -16.52
N ASP A 370 12.47 8.53 -17.17
CA ASP A 370 13.20 7.47 -17.89
C ASP A 370 14.39 6.92 -17.07
N ASP A 371 14.57 7.39 -15.83
CA ASP A 371 15.61 6.89 -14.93
C ASP A 371 15.29 5.45 -14.49
N VAL A 372 16.08 4.52 -15.02
CA VAL A 372 15.96 3.08 -14.75
C VAL A 372 16.07 2.77 -13.26
N SER A 373 16.90 3.50 -12.51
CA SER A 373 17.03 3.30 -11.07
C SER A 373 15.74 3.66 -10.33
N VAL A 374 15.06 4.74 -10.74
CA VAL A 374 13.77 5.16 -10.16
C VAL A 374 12.66 4.18 -10.50
N LEU A 375 12.61 3.71 -11.76
CA LEU A 375 11.64 2.71 -12.21
C LEU A 375 11.80 1.39 -11.44
N ARG A 376 13.04 0.88 -11.34
CA ARG A 376 13.37 -0.36 -10.61
C ARG A 376 13.09 -0.20 -9.12
N ARG A 377 13.47 0.91 -8.48
CA ARG A 377 13.13 1.19 -7.08
C ARG A 377 11.63 1.11 -6.85
N LYS A 378 10.83 1.78 -7.68
CA LYS A 378 9.37 1.79 -7.55
C LYS A 378 8.80 0.38 -7.67
N LEU A 379 9.18 -0.40 -8.68
CA LEU A 379 8.66 -1.75 -8.86
C LEU A 379 9.26 -2.76 -7.87
N PHE A 380 10.58 -2.94 -7.86
CA PHE A 380 11.25 -4.00 -7.10
C PHE A 380 11.06 -3.81 -5.59
N GLY A 381 11.09 -2.57 -5.11
CA GLY A 381 10.90 -2.30 -3.69
C GLY A 381 9.46 -2.52 -3.21
N SER A 382 8.46 -2.30 -4.06
CA SER A 382 7.06 -2.53 -3.69
C SER A 382 6.63 -3.99 -3.93
N LEU A 383 7.05 -4.59 -5.05
CA LEU A 383 6.71 -5.95 -5.43
C LEU A 383 7.56 -6.98 -4.69
N VAL A 384 8.89 -6.92 -4.82
CA VAL A 384 9.78 -7.98 -4.32
C VAL A 384 10.03 -7.79 -2.83
N ALA A 385 10.58 -6.63 -2.44
CA ALA A 385 10.85 -6.34 -1.03
C ALA A 385 9.60 -6.06 -0.19
N GLY A 386 8.46 -5.80 -0.84
CA GLY A 386 7.17 -5.58 -0.18
C GLY A 386 6.26 -6.81 -0.29
N ALA A 387 5.52 -6.92 -1.39
CA ALA A 387 4.43 -7.88 -1.55
C ALA A 387 4.89 -9.36 -1.49
N LEU A 388 5.90 -9.74 -2.27
CA LEU A 388 6.42 -11.11 -2.32
C LEU A 388 7.19 -11.45 -1.04
N GLY A 389 8.05 -10.55 -0.56
CA GLY A 389 8.75 -10.72 0.70
C GLY A 389 7.80 -10.95 1.88
N ALA A 390 6.73 -10.16 1.98
CA ALA A 390 5.74 -10.32 3.04
C ALA A 390 4.93 -11.62 2.91
N THR A 391 4.66 -12.06 1.68
CA THR A 391 3.96 -13.32 1.39
C THR A 391 4.83 -14.54 1.73
N ALA A 392 6.14 -14.45 1.46
CA ALA A 392 7.11 -15.49 1.79
C ALA A 392 7.45 -15.53 3.28
N GLY A 393 7.51 -14.37 3.95
CA GLY A 393 7.73 -14.23 5.39
C GLY A 393 9.14 -14.58 5.87
N SER A 394 10.11 -14.78 4.96
CA SER A 394 11.54 -14.94 5.26
C SER A 394 12.39 -14.81 4.00
N ALA A 395 13.69 -14.52 4.14
CA ALA A 395 14.64 -14.45 3.04
C ALA A 395 14.77 -15.80 2.32
N ALA A 396 14.80 -16.90 3.06
CA ALA A 396 14.94 -18.25 2.51
C ALA A 396 13.74 -18.65 1.65
N ALA A 397 12.52 -18.47 2.16
CA ALA A 397 11.31 -18.76 1.38
C ALA A 397 11.21 -17.85 0.15
N LEU A 398 11.58 -16.56 0.27
CA LEU A 398 11.59 -15.66 -0.87
C LEU A 398 12.61 -16.09 -1.92
N ALA A 399 13.79 -16.57 -1.52
CA ALA A 399 14.79 -17.10 -2.46
C ALA A 399 14.25 -18.31 -3.23
N GLU A 400 13.57 -19.25 -2.56
CA GLU A 400 12.92 -20.39 -3.19
C GLU A 400 11.86 -19.94 -4.22
N ASP A 401 10.98 -19.02 -3.81
CA ASP A 401 9.90 -18.51 -4.66
C ASP A 401 10.44 -17.79 -5.90
N LEU A 402 11.47 -16.94 -5.74
CA LEU A 402 12.12 -16.23 -6.84
C LEU A 402 12.91 -17.18 -7.76
N GLY A 403 13.61 -18.16 -7.18
CA GLY A 403 14.37 -19.16 -7.93
C GLY A 403 13.47 -20.02 -8.80
N ALA A 404 12.32 -20.45 -8.26
CA ALA A 404 11.31 -21.19 -9.00
C ALA A 404 10.67 -20.33 -10.11
N ALA A 405 10.44 -19.04 -9.87
CA ALA A 405 9.88 -18.14 -10.86
C ALA A 405 10.87 -17.79 -11.99
N ALA A 406 12.17 -17.73 -11.70
CA ALA A 406 13.22 -17.26 -12.62
C ALA A 406 13.22 -17.99 -13.96
N ALA A 407 12.99 -19.31 -13.96
CA ALA A 407 12.98 -20.14 -15.17
C ALA A 407 11.90 -19.74 -16.18
N GLY A 408 10.82 -19.09 -15.73
CA GLY A 408 9.71 -18.65 -16.58
C GLY A 408 9.76 -17.19 -17.03
N LEU A 409 10.76 -16.43 -16.58
CA LEU A 409 10.85 -14.99 -16.89
C LEU A 409 11.51 -14.75 -18.24
N ALA A 410 11.00 -13.77 -18.99
CA ALA A 410 11.67 -13.30 -20.20
C ALA A 410 13.04 -12.69 -19.86
N PRO A 411 14.11 -13.02 -20.60
CA PRO A 411 15.44 -12.47 -20.35
C PRO A 411 15.51 -11.02 -20.83
N THR A 412 15.56 -10.08 -19.89
CA THR A 412 15.64 -8.64 -20.11
C THR A 412 16.64 -8.03 -19.15
N ALA A 413 17.05 -6.78 -19.39
CA ALA A 413 17.90 -6.07 -18.43
C ALA A 413 17.27 -5.95 -17.03
N ASP A 414 15.94 -5.84 -16.95
CA ASP A 414 15.23 -5.70 -15.69
C ASP A 414 15.06 -7.04 -14.95
N SER A 415 14.78 -8.14 -15.65
CA SER A 415 14.79 -9.47 -15.02
C SER A 415 16.19 -9.91 -14.61
N GLY A 416 17.22 -9.61 -15.42
CA GLY A 416 18.62 -9.84 -15.03
C GLY A 416 19.01 -9.10 -13.76
N ALA A 417 18.65 -7.81 -13.68
CA ALA A 417 18.90 -7.00 -12.49
C ALA A 417 18.16 -7.53 -11.25
N LEU A 418 16.87 -7.84 -11.38
CA LEU A 418 16.06 -8.40 -10.28
C LEU A 418 16.68 -9.68 -9.69
N LEU A 419 17.25 -10.53 -10.54
CA LEU A 419 17.79 -11.83 -10.15
C LEU A 419 19.22 -11.76 -9.61
N THR A 420 19.97 -10.68 -9.84
CA THR A 420 21.42 -10.62 -9.55
C THR A 420 21.88 -9.40 -8.76
N GLU A 421 21.17 -8.28 -8.83
CA GLU A 421 21.53 -7.03 -8.16
C GLU A 421 20.90 -6.95 -6.76
N PRO A 422 21.47 -6.16 -5.82
CA PRO A 422 20.80 -5.81 -4.57
C PRO A 422 19.40 -5.23 -4.79
N LEU A 423 18.46 -5.59 -3.91
CA LEU A 423 17.08 -5.17 -4.05
C LEU A 423 16.84 -3.84 -3.34
N PRO A 424 16.24 -2.84 -4.02
CA PRO A 424 15.88 -1.60 -3.37
C PRO A 424 14.73 -1.81 -2.38
N THR A 425 14.75 -1.10 -1.25
CA THR A 425 13.64 -1.05 -0.30
C THR A 425 13.45 0.37 0.22
N LYS A 426 12.22 0.73 0.61
CA LYS A 426 11.97 2.02 1.25
C LYS A 426 12.62 2.01 2.63
N ALA A 427 13.41 3.04 2.93
CA ALA A 427 14.08 3.20 4.22
C ALA A 427 13.12 3.80 5.26
N LEU A 428 12.04 3.07 5.59
CA LEU A 428 10.89 3.59 6.36
C LEU A 428 11.29 4.21 7.71
N THR A 429 12.19 3.56 8.44
CA THR A 429 12.73 4.10 9.70
C THR A 429 13.51 5.40 9.49
N LEU A 430 14.33 5.48 8.44
CA LEU A 430 15.08 6.69 8.10
C LEU A 430 14.16 7.84 7.68
N MET A 431 13.09 7.52 6.94
CA MET A 431 12.06 8.49 6.56
C MET A 431 11.38 9.10 7.79
N ARG A 432 11.19 8.33 8.87
CA ARG A 432 10.66 8.86 10.15
C ARG A 432 11.67 9.71 10.90
N LEU A 433 12.94 9.34 10.87
CA LEU A 433 14.03 10.09 11.51
C LEU A 433 14.49 11.33 10.72
N SER A 434 13.98 11.52 9.50
CA SER A 434 14.36 12.62 8.61
C SER A 434 13.12 13.41 8.12
N PRO A 435 12.32 14.00 9.02
CA PRO A 435 11.05 14.64 8.65
C PRO A 435 11.20 15.82 7.67
N GLY A 436 12.39 16.44 7.60
CA GLY A 436 12.69 17.52 6.65
C GLY A 436 13.05 17.06 5.23
N VAL A 437 13.17 15.76 4.97
CA VAL A 437 13.53 15.22 3.66
C VAL A 437 12.26 14.76 2.94
N PRO A 438 11.83 15.44 1.88
CA PRO A 438 10.60 15.08 1.17
C PRO A 438 10.79 13.79 0.34
N GLY A 439 9.70 13.05 0.17
CA GLY A 439 9.63 11.89 -0.72
C GLY A 439 10.16 10.57 -0.15
N ASP A 440 10.20 9.55 -1.01
CA ASP A 440 10.69 8.22 -0.65
C ASP A 440 12.22 8.24 -0.51
N GLN A 441 12.73 7.78 0.64
CA GLN A 441 14.15 7.46 0.82
C GLN A 441 14.36 5.96 0.66
N TRP A 442 15.51 5.57 0.12
CA TRP A 442 15.79 4.20 -0.30
C TRP A 442 17.03 3.63 0.39
N ALA A 443 16.98 2.33 0.66
CA ALA A 443 18.10 1.51 1.07
C ALA A 443 18.20 0.28 0.14
N GLU A 444 19.26 -0.50 0.31
CA GLU A 444 19.49 -1.73 -0.45
C GLU A 444 19.52 -2.94 0.49
N LEU A 445 18.88 -4.02 0.05
CA LEU A 445 18.90 -5.32 0.67
C LEU A 445 19.77 -6.27 -0.17
N PRO A 446 20.49 -7.21 0.45
CA PRO A 446 21.10 -8.32 -0.29
C PRO A 446 20.04 -9.02 -1.13
N ASN A 447 20.44 -9.43 -2.35
CA ASN A 447 19.57 -10.26 -3.17
C ASN A 447 19.42 -11.63 -2.50
N PRO A 448 18.19 -12.10 -2.20
CA PRO A 448 17.97 -13.39 -1.54
C PRO A 448 18.52 -14.58 -2.37
N LEU A 449 18.68 -14.44 -3.68
CA LEU A 449 19.27 -15.46 -4.56
C LEU A 449 20.80 -15.51 -4.52
N ALA A 450 21.47 -14.46 -4.01
CA ALA A 450 22.93 -14.39 -4.00
C ALA A 450 23.61 -15.31 -2.96
N GLY A 451 22.81 -16.02 -2.14
CA GLY A 451 23.31 -16.85 -1.04
C GLY A 451 23.78 -16.00 0.15
N GLY A 452 23.11 -16.15 1.28
CA GLY A 452 23.56 -15.62 2.58
C GLY A 452 24.27 -16.70 3.38
#